data_AF-A0A3D0S355-F1
#
_entry.id   AF-A0A3D0S355-F1
#
_cell.length_a   1.000
_cell.length_b   1.000
_cell.length_c   1.000
_cell.angle_alpha   90.00
_cell.angle_beta   90.00
_cell.angle_gamma   90.00
#
_symmetry.space_group_name_H-M   'P 1'
#
loop_
_entity.id
_entity.type
_entity.pdbx_description
1 polymer ?
#
loop_
_entity_poly.entity_id
_entity_poly.type
_entity_poly.pdbx_seq_one_letter_code
_entity_poly.pdbx_strand_id
1 'polypeptide(L)' 'AMRRAAENAKAGFVDVMTASDGHDICAGEDAWVNGAQTKPGLAAVFHPFAAEQQAVADLVVAAVGAR' A
#
# COMPACT_ATOMS: atom_id res chain seq x y z
N ALA A 1 14.14 -5.68 2.70
CA ALA A 1 14.22 -6.66 3.82
C ALA A 1 13.04 -7.63 3.82
N MET A 2 11.79 -7.14 3.75
CA MET A 2 10.58 -7.99 3.83
C MET A 2 10.46 -9.07 2.74
N ARG A 3 10.71 -8.74 1.46
CA ARG A 3 10.70 -9.72 0.36
C ARG A 3 11.56 -10.96 0.65
N ARG A 4 12.84 -10.75 1.01
CA ARG A 4 13.77 -11.83 1.39
C ARG A 4 13.29 -12.62 2.60
N ALA A 5 12.69 -11.96 3.59
CA ALA A 5 12.16 -12.65 4.77
C ALA A 5 10.98 -13.56 4.41
N ALA A 6 10.09 -13.11 3.52
CA ALA A 6 8.97 -13.92 3.03
C ALA A 6 9.46 -15.13 2.23
N GLU A 7 10.44 -14.95 1.33
CA GLU A 7 11.08 -16.03 0.59
C GLU A 7 11.68 -17.10 1.53
N ASN A 8 12.45 -16.68 2.52
CA ASN A 8 13.05 -17.59 3.51
C ASN A 8 12.00 -18.35 4.34
N ALA A 9 10.88 -17.70 4.66
CA ALA A 9 9.77 -18.29 5.41
C ALA A 9 8.79 -19.08 4.54
N LYS A 10 8.99 -19.12 3.22
CA LYS A 10 8.01 -19.67 2.24
C LYS A 10 6.63 -19.02 2.36
N ALA A 11 6.59 -17.73 2.71
CA ALA A 11 5.38 -16.93 2.77
C ALA A 11 5.16 -16.17 1.45
N GLY A 12 3.91 -15.83 1.15
CA GLY A 12 3.59 -14.90 0.06
C GLY A 12 4.08 -13.48 0.38
N PHE A 13 4.47 -12.74 -0.65
CA PHE A 13 4.86 -11.33 -0.52
C PHE A 13 4.13 -10.51 -1.59
N VAL A 14 3.35 -9.53 -1.14
CA VAL A 14 2.67 -8.55 -1.99
C VAL A 14 3.50 -7.27 -1.99
N ASP A 15 4.01 -6.87 -3.16
CA ASP A 15 4.84 -5.67 -3.29
C ASP A 15 3.99 -4.41 -3.47
N VAL A 16 3.57 -3.83 -2.34
CA VAL A 16 2.82 -2.58 -2.32
C VAL A 16 3.67 -1.39 -2.74
N MET A 17 4.99 -1.43 -2.53
CA MET A 17 5.86 -0.29 -2.88
C MET A 17 5.86 -0.03 -4.38
N THR A 18 6.06 -1.07 -5.20
CA THR A 18 6.01 -0.93 -6.66
C THR A 18 4.62 -0.50 -7.15
N ALA A 19 3.54 -0.96 -6.50
CA ALA A 19 2.20 -0.56 -6.87
C ALA A 19 1.90 0.92 -6.54
N SER A 20 2.55 1.46 -5.51
CA SER A 20 2.39 2.85 -5.06
C SER A 20 3.40 3.82 -5.70
N ASP A 21 4.22 3.38 -6.66
CA ASP A 21 5.19 4.24 -7.36
C ASP A 21 4.47 5.42 -8.05
N GLY A 22 4.90 6.64 -7.74
CA GLY A 22 4.26 7.87 -8.24
C GLY A 22 3.05 8.35 -7.43
N HIS A 23 2.65 7.62 -6.38
CA HIS A 23 1.53 7.96 -5.50
C HIS A 23 1.97 8.30 -4.06
N ASP A 24 3.24 8.70 -3.89
CA ASP A 24 3.77 9.08 -2.58
C ASP A 24 3.16 10.39 -2.05
N ILE A 25 3.51 10.74 -0.81
CA ILE A 25 3.05 11.93 -0.09
C ILE A 25 3.23 13.27 -0.87
N CYS A 26 4.22 13.34 -1.77
CA CYS A 26 4.54 14.52 -2.56
C CYS A 26 3.84 14.54 -3.93
N ALA A 27 3.07 13.50 -4.29
CA ALA A 27 2.44 13.35 -5.60
C ALA A 27 1.22 14.29 -5.85
N GLY A 28 0.97 15.26 -4.98
CA GLY A 28 -0.11 16.23 -5.16
C GLY A 28 -1.49 15.57 -5.13
N GLU A 29 -2.28 15.75 -6.18
CA GLU A 29 -3.62 15.15 -6.30
C GLU A 29 -3.57 13.62 -6.49
N ASP A 30 -2.46 13.10 -7.00
CA ASP A 30 -2.25 11.66 -7.21
C ASP A 30 -1.77 10.95 -5.93
N ALA A 31 -1.58 11.67 -4.82
CA ALA A 31 -1.09 11.09 -3.57
C ALA A 31 -2.08 10.08 -2.99
N TRP A 32 -1.60 8.86 -2.77
CA TRP A 32 -2.33 7.81 -2.07
C TRP A 32 -2.04 7.80 -0.57
N VAL A 33 -0.92 8.41 -0.14
CA VAL A 33 -0.51 8.50 1.26
C VAL A 33 -0.78 9.89 1.82
N ASN A 34 -1.36 9.96 3.02
CA ASN A 34 -1.60 11.23 3.69
C ASN A 34 -0.32 11.88 4.24
N GLY A 35 -0.40 13.20 4.41
CA GLY A 35 0.66 14.01 4.99
C GLY A 35 0.91 13.80 6.49
N ALA A 36 1.77 14.66 7.04
CA ALA A 36 2.16 14.67 8.45
C ALA A 36 1.03 15.11 9.42
N GLN A 37 -0.19 15.31 8.93
CA GLN A 37 -1.34 15.73 9.70
C GLN A 37 -2.49 14.75 9.52
N THR A 38 -3.10 14.32 10.62
CA THR A 38 -4.34 13.53 10.56
C THR A 38 -5.44 14.35 9.87
N LYS A 39 -6.10 13.73 8.90
CA LYS A 39 -7.30 14.26 8.23
C LYS A 39 -8.51 13.45 8.72
N PRO A 40 -9.30 13.96 9.69
CA PRO A 40 -10.42 13.22 10.27
C PRO A 40 -11.39 12.71 9.19
N GLY A 41 -11.75 11.43 9.27
CA GLY A 41 -12.63 10.77 8.31
C GLY A 41 -11.98 10.40 6.97
N LEU A 42 -10.73 10.78 6.72
CA LEU A 42 -10.02 10.49 5.46
C LEU A 42 -8.81 9.58 5.66
N ALA A 43 -7.85 10.00 6.49
CA ALA A 43 -6.62 9.24 6.75
C ALA A 43 -5.90 9.76 8.00
N ALA A 44 -5.28 8.85 8.74
CA ALA A 44 -4.36 9.22 9.83
C ALA A 44 -3.04 9.79 9.28
N VAL A 45 -2.23 10.37 10.16
CA VAL A 45 -0.88 10.85 9.81
C VAL A 45 -0.05 9.74 9.13
N PHE A 46 0.48 10.01 7.94
CA PHE A 46 1.23 9.06 7.10
C PHE A 46 0.51 7.75 6.77
N HIS A 47 -0.80 7.68 6.99
CA HIS A 47 -1.58 6.51 6.60
C HIS A 47 -2.18 6.71 5.20
N PRO A 48 -2.43 5.60 4.49
CA PRO A 48 -3.06 5.69 3.19
C PRO A 48 -4.47 6.28 3.20
N PHE A 49 -4.82 6.94 2.10
CA PHE A 49 -6.20 7.24 1.72
C PHE A 49 -6.91 5.99 1.20
N ALA A 50 -8.22 6.10 0.99
CA ALA A 50 -9.05 5.02 0.45
C ALA A 50 -8.54 4.46 -0.89
N ALA A 51 -7.89 5.29 -1.72
CA ALA A 51 -7.34 4.89 -3.01
C ALA A 51 -6.28 3.78 -2.87
N GLU A 52 -5.29 3.95 -1.99
CA GLU A 52 -4.29 2.89 -1.74
C GLU A 52 -4.95 1.66 -1.12
N GLN A 53 -5.90 1.85 -0.21
CA GLN A 53 -6.57 0.73 0.47
C GLN A 53 -7.26 -0.16 -0.55
N GLN A 54 -7.90 0.42 -1.57
CA GLN A 54 -8.50 -0.33 -2.67
C GLN A 54 -7.42 -1.03 -3.52
N ALA A 55 -6.37 -0.31 -3.92
CA ALA A 55 -5.29 -0.88 -4.73
C ALA A 55 -4.61 -2.07 -4.03
N VAL A 56 -4.31 -1.94 -2.74
CA VAL A 56 -3.71 -3.00 -1.92
C VAL A 56 -4.70 -4.15 -1.72
N ALA A 57 -5.99 -3.88 -1.50
CA ALA A 57 -7.00 -4.92 -1.40
C ALA A 57 -7.06 -5.77 -2.67
N ASP A 58 -7.04 -5.14 -3.85
CA ASP A 58 -7.06 -5.83 -5.13
C ASP A 58 -5.81 -6.73 -5.31
N LEU A 59 -4.63 -6.23 -4.93
CA LEU A 59 -3.39 -7.02 -4.95
C LEU A 59 -3.45 -8.23 -4.00
N VAL A 60 -3.98 -8.05 -2.80
CA VAL A 60 -4.10 -9.12 -1.80
C VAL A 60 -5.09 -10.18 -2.27
N VAL A 61 -6.27 -9.76 -2.78
CA VAL A 61 -7.28 -10.68 -3.32
C VAL A 61 -6.71 -11.47 -4.49
N ALA A 62 -6.01 -10.82 -5.42
CA ALA A 62 -5.35 -11.51 -6.53
C ALA A 62 -4.31 -12.53 -6.05
N ALA A 63 -3.49 -12.17 -5.04
CA ALA A 63 -2.46 -13.05 -4.51
C ALA A 63 -3.01 -14.29 -3.79
N VAL A 64 -4.17 -14.20 -3.14
CA VAL A 64 -4.80 -15.35 -2.47
C VAL A 64 -5.72 -16.15 -3.38
N GLY A 65 -6.31 -15.52 -4.40
CA GLY A 65 -7.20 -16.15 -5.38
C GLY A 65 -6.47 -16.88 -6.52
N ALA A 66 -5.20 -16.56 -6.78
CA ALA A 66 -4.37 -17.25 -7.77
C ALA A 66 -3.75 -18.59 -7.25
N ARG A 67 -4.22 -19.09 -6.09
CA ARG A 67 -3.78 -20.35 -5.49
C ARG A 67 -4.59 -21.55 -5.96
#